data_AF-A0AAD6X9S9-F1
#
_entry.id   AF-A0AAD6X9S9-F1
#
_cell.length_a   1.000
_cell.length_b   1.000
_cell.length_c   1.000
_cell.angle_alpha   90.00
_cell.angle_beta   90.00
_cell.angle_gamma   90.00
#
_symmetry.space_group_name_H-M   'P 1'
#
loop_
_entity.id
_entity.type
_entity.pdbx_description
1 polymer ?
#
loop_
_entity_poly.entity_id
_entity_poly.type
_entity_poly.pdbx_seq_one_letter_code
_entity_poly.pdbx_strand_id
1 'polypeptide(L)' 'LEYLPPYSPDFDPIEEGFSAFKAWVRANRDYMEGALAGHPHADSLYAMIWRGVYESMTPEKALGWFRHAGYI' A
#
# COMPACT_ATOMS: atom_id res chain seq x y z
N LEU A 1 -0.39 23.29 4.41
CA LEU A 1 0.82 22.45 4.44
C LEU A 1 1.05 22.12 5.90
N GLU A 2 1.12 20.85 6.27
CA GLU A 2 1.47 20.42 7.64
C GLU A 2 2.99 20.32 7.76
N TYR A 3 3.54 20.71 8.91
CA TYR A 3 4.98 20.61 9.14
C TYR A 3 5.31 19.23 9.71
N LEU A 4 6.14 18.48 8.97
CA LEU A 4 6.67 17.19 9.43
C LEU A 4 8.13 17.38 9.86
N PRO A 5 8.50 17.11 11.13
CA PRO A 5 9.89 17.13 11.54
C PRO A 5 10.69 16.06 10.79
N PRO A 6 11.98 16.30 10.49
CA PRO A 6 12.84 15.30 9.83
C PRO A 6 12.81 13.94 10.57
N TYR A 7 12.82 12.85 9.82
CA TYR A 7 12.80 11.47 10.35
C TYR A 7 11.59 11.16 11.25
N SER A 8 10.43 11.73 10.94
CA SER A 8 9.18 11.43 11.66
C SER A 8 8.19 10.63 10.82
N PRO A 9 8.54 9.42 10.36
CA PRO A 9 7.63 8.59 9.56
C PRO A 9 6.37 8.20 10.36
N ASP A 10 6.47 8.14 11.69
CA ASP A 10 5.34 7.85 12.58
C ASP A 10 4.24 8.93 12.55
N PHE A 11 4.54 10.12 12.02
CA PHE A 11 3.59 11.21 11.82
C PHE A 11 3.14 11.32 10.35
N ASP A 12 3.52 10.40 9.45
CA ASP A 12 3.05 10.40 8.06
C ASP A 12 2.23 9.13 7.76
N PRO A 13 0.88 9.21 7.71
CA PRO A 13 0.01 8.03 7.61
C PRO A 13 0.15 7.27 6.28
N ILE A 14 0.85 7.81 5.29
CA ILE A 14 1.14 7.09 4.05
C ILE A 14 2.14 5.94 4.28
N GLU A 15 2.97 6.00 5.32
CA GLU A 15 3.99 4.98 5.62
C GLU A 15 3.35 3.63 6.00
N GLU A 16 2.28 3.65 6.79
CA GLU A 16 1.47 2.46 7.07
C GLU A 16 0.73 1.97 5.83
N GLY A 17 0.28 2.89 4.97
CA GLY A 17 -0.28 2.57 3.67
C GLY A 17 0.69 1.79 2.79
N PHE A 18 1.92 2.27 2.63
CA PHE A 18 2.97 1.56 1.89
C PHE A 18 3.33 0.23 2.55
N SER A 19 3.34 0.16 3.88
CA SER A 19 3.57 -1.08 4.61
C SER A 19 2.47 -2.12 4.35
N ALA A 20 1.21 -1.70 4.33
CA ALA A 20 0.07 -2.55 3.98
C ALA A 20 0.12 -3.02 2.52
N PHE A 21 0.47 -2.14 1.58
CA PHE A 21 0.64 -2.52 0.16
C PHE A 21 1.78 -3.52 -0.02
N LYS A 22 2.94 -3.30 0.61
CA LYS A 22 4.05 -4.27 0.60
C LYS A 22 3.64 -5.63 1.18
N ALA A 23 2.84 -5.64 2.24
CA ALA A 23 2.31 -6.88 2.82
C ALA A 23 1.37 -7.59 1.83
N TRP A 24 0.49 -6.86 1.14
CA TRP A 24 -0.36 -7.41 0.10
C TRP A 24 0.44 -8.00 -1.07
N VAL A 25 1.47 -7.30 -1.54
CA VAL A 25 2.37 -7.79 -2.61
C VAL A 25 3.06 -9.09 -2.20
N ARG A 26 3.54 -9.19 -0.95
CA ARG A 26 4.16 -10.41 -0.41
C ARG A 26 3.16 -11.56 -0.32
N ALA A 27 1.92 -11.29 0.09
CA ALA A 27 0.86 -12.29 0.16
C ALA A 27 0.40 -12.78 -1.24
N ASN A 28 0.53 -11.93 -2.26
CA ASN A 28 0.13 -12.20 -3.64
C ASN A 28 1.35 -12.40 -4.57
N ARG A 29 2.48 -12.85 -4.01
CA ARG A 29 3.79 -12.92 -4.69
C ARG A 29 3.70 -13.63 -6.04
N ASP A 30 3.08 -14.81 -6.08
CA ASP A 30 3.03 -15.64 -7.31
C ASP A 30 2.31 -14.93 -8.46
N TYR A 31 1.22 -14.22 -8.17
CA TYR A 31 0.49 -13.41 -9.15
C TYR A 31 1.33 -12.20 -9.61
N MET A 32 2.02 -11.54 -8.68
CA MET A 32 2.89 -10.40 -8.98
C MET A 32 4.08 -10.80 -9.85
N GLU A 33 4.69 -11.96 -9.58
CA GLU A 33 5.77 -12.51 -10.41
C GLU A 33 5.27 -12.88 -11.81
N GLY A 34 4.08 -13.51 -11.90
CA GLY A 34 3.43 -13.79 -13.17
C GLY A 34 3.22 -12.54 -14.02
N ALA A 35 2.72 -11.47 -13.38
CA ALA A 35 2.48 -10.18 -14.02
C ALA A 35 3.78 -9.46 -14.43
N LEU A 36 4.83 -9.53 -13.60
CA LEU A 36 6.16 -8.96 -13.88
C LEU A 36 6.85 -9.66 -15.06
N ALA A 37 6.75 -10.98 -15.13
CA ALA A 37 7.34 -11.79 -16.20
C ALA A 37 6.53 -11.74 -17.52
N GLY A 38 5.35 -11.10 -17.52
CA GLY A 38 4.50 -10.99 -18.70
C GLY A 38 3.89 -12.32 -19.13
N HIS A 39 3.53 -13.19 -18.19
CA HIS A 39 2.92 -14.48 -18.51
C HIS A 39 1.62 -14.29 -19.33
N PRO A 40 1.36 -15.11 -20.37
CA PRO A 40 0.21 -14.94 -21.28
C PRO A 40 -1.18 -14.96 -20.61
N HIS A 41 -1.27 -15.51 -19.40
CA HIS A 41 -2.50 -15.64 -18.63
C HIS A 41 -2.48 -14.86 -17.32
N ALA A 42 -1.41 -14.09 -17.06
CA ALA A 42 -1.35 -13.23 -15.90
C ALA A 42 -2.10 -11.92 -16.15
N ASP A 43 -2.69 -11.37 -15.10
CA ASP A 43 -3.14 -9.98 -15.11
C ASP A 43 -1.95 -9.05 -15.40
N SER A 44 -2.21 -7.90 -16.03
CA SER A 44 -1.17 -6.91 -16.24
C SER A 44 -0.60 -6.42 -14.91
N LEU A 45 0.70 -6.09 -14.88
CA LEU A 45 1.33 -5.51 -13.69
C LEU A 45 0.58 -4.25 -13.20
N TYR A 46 0.09 -3.43 -14.13
CA TYR A 46 -0.72 -2.26 -13.81
C TYR A 46 -1.99 -2.63 -13.04
N ALA A 47 -2.75 -3.62 -13.53
CA ALA A 47 -3.96 -4.10 -12.86
C ALA A 47 -3.66 -4.68 -11.47
N MET A 48 -2.56 -5.42 -11.34
CA MET A 48 -2.13 -6.00 -10.07
C MET A 48 -1.72 -4.93 -9.04
N ILE A 49 -0.99 -3.89 -9.45
CA ILE A 49 -0.65 -2.76 -8.58
C ILE A 49 -1.93 -2.05 -8.11
N TRP A 50 -2.84 -1.74 -9.05
CA TRP A 50 -4.11 -1.10 -8.71
C TRP A 50 -4.94 -1.90 -7.73
N ARG A 51 -5.05 -3.21 -7.98
CA ARG A 51 -5.74 -4.13 -7.08
C ARG A 51 -5.12 -4.12 -5.68
N GLY A 52 -3.79 -4.21 -5.61
CA GLY A 52 -3.08 -4.19 -4.35
C GLY A 52 -3.27 -2.90 -3.56
N VAL A 53 -3.28 -1.74 -4.23
CA VAL A 53 -3.58 -0.45 -3.59
C VAL A 53 -5.00 -0.47 -3.00
N TYR A 54 -6.01 -0.78 -3.80
CA TYR A 54 -7.41 -0.74 -3.34
C TYR A 54 -7.74 -1.78 -2.25
N GLU A 55 -7.16 -2.97 -2.31
CA GLU A 55 -7.40 -4.00 -1.31
C GLU A 55 -6.59 -3.77 -0.01
N SER A 56 -5.42 -3.13 -0.10
CA SER A 56 -4.57 -2.88 1.07
C SER A 56 -4.91 -1.59 1.81
N MET A 57 -5.37 -0.54 1.11
CA MET A 57 -5.64 0.80 1.63
C MET A 57 -7.14 1.11 1.68
N THR A 58 -7.88 0.36 2.50
CA THR A 58 -9.33 0.59 2.67
C THR A 58 -9.60 1.86 3.50
N PRO A 59 -10.80 2.47 3.39
CA PRO A 59 -11.16 3.65 4.19
C PRO A 59 -11.02 3.44 5.70
N GLU A 60 -11.35 2.24 6.20
CA GLU A 60 -11.26 1.90 7.62
C GLU A 60 -9.81 1.88 8.10
N LYS A 61 -8.90 1.33 7.28
CA LYS A 61 -7.47 1.32 7.57
C LYS A 61 -6.90 2.73 7.51
N ALA A 62 -7.24 3.50 6.48
CA ALA A 62 -6.82 4.89 6.35
C ALA A 62 -7.22 5.70 7.59
N LEU A 63 -8.46 5.58 8.05
CA LEU A 63 -8.91 6.23 9.29
C LEU A 63 -8.07 5.81 10.50
N GLY A 64 -7.71 4.53 10.60
CA GLY A 64 -6.82 4.03 11.64
C GLY A 64 -5.42 4.63 11.59
N TRP A 65 -4.84 4.79 10.41
CA TRP A 65 -3.51 5.39 10.21
C TRP A 65 -3.50 6.88 10.52
N PHE A 66 -4.53 7.63 10.10
CA PHE A 66 -4.67 9.05 10.48
C PHE A 66 -4.79 9.23 12.00
N ARG A 67 -5.51 8.34 12.70
CA ARG A 67 -5.56 8.33 14.17
C ARG A 67 -4.20 7.99 14.79
N HIS A 68 -3.50 7.00 14.25
CA HIS A 68 -2.17 6.60 14.74
C HIS A 68 -1.15 7.75 14.60
N ALA A 69 -1.16 8.45 13.47
CA ALA A 69 -0.32 9.61 13.21
C ALA A 69 -0.75 10.89 13.95
N GLY A 70 -1.84 10.85 14.73
CA GLY A 70 -2.28 11.96 15.58
C GLY A 70 -3.09 13.05 14.88
N TYR A 71 -3.63 12.80 13.69
CA TYR A 71 -4.46 13.75 12.95
C TYR A 71 -5.94 13.71 13.31
N ILE A 72 -6.38 12.68 14.03
CA ILE A 72 -7.77 12.44 14.48
C ILE A 72 -7.74 11.92 15.91
#